data_AF-A0AA48HYL0-F1
#
_entry.id   AF-A0AA48HYL0-F1
#
_cell.length_a   1.000
_cell.length_b   1.000
_cell.length_c   1.000
_cell.angle_alpha   90.00
_cell.angle_beta   90.00
_cell.angle_gamma   90.00
#
_symmetry.space_group_name_H-M   'P 1'
#
loop_
_entity.id
_entity.type
_entity.pdbx_description
1 polymer ?
#
loop_
_entity_poly.entity_id
_entity_poly.type
_entity_poly.pdbx_seq_one_letter_code
_entity_poly.pdbx_strand_id
1 'polypeptide(L)'
;MSQYQHVPTSEVAALENEEELSLQNPLSRATINEFNRPEPHWLKRLALIGAILLLGWFSVYVGTVHIFNKPKEPEVIYATRYSDEFRYRPAASPVITEYLKDGRIRLRGATPGGVGVREEDQPQSPGAKAAREAKMIKEAEEKALEQLKESKRKAKERARKRKLREIRDRAKRAQEGL
;
A
#
# COMPACT_ATOMS: atom_id res chain seq x y z
N MET A 1 -43.95 -33.31 -84.56
CA MET A 1 -43.73 -32.77 -83.21
C MET A 1 -42.23 -32.55 -83.05
N SER A 2 -41.77 -31.30 -83.14
CA SER A 2 -40.35 -30.95 -83.01
C SER A 2 -39.97 -30.87 -81.54
N GLN A 3 -39.10 -31.78 -81.09
CA GLN A 3 -38.45 -31.69 -79.78
C GLN A 3 -37.42 -30.57 -79.82
N TYR A 4 -37.54 -29.62 -78.91
CA TYR A 4 -36.53 -28.59 -78.70
C TYR A 4 -35.28 -29.22 -78.10
N GLN A 5 -34.17 -29.15 -78.82
CA GLN A 5 -32.86 -29.49 -78.31
C GLN A 5 -32.29 -28.28 -77.58
N HIS A 6 -32.06 -28.42 -76.28
CA HIS A 6 -31.51 -27.34 -75.46
C HIS A 6 -30.05 -27.11 -75.86
N VAL A 7 -29.77 -25.96 -76.47
CA VAL A 7 -28.40 -25.55 -76.78
C VAL A 7 -27.78 -25.04 -75.47
N PRO A 8 -26.67 -25.61 -74.99
CA PRO A 8 -26.03 -25.13 -73.78
C PRO A 8 -25.52 -23.72 -74.03
N THR A 9 -26.05 -22.76 -73.27
CA THR A 9 -25.53 -21.39 -73.22
C THR A 9 -24.13 -21.44 -72.62
N SER A 10 -23.14 -21.05 -73.41
CA SER A 10 -21.71 -21.09 -73.09
C SER A 10 -21.33 -20.39 -71.78
N GLU A 11 -22.17 -19.46 -71.31
CA GLU A 11 -21.97 -18.75 -70.04
C GLU A 11 -22.16 -19.67 -68.83
N VAL A 12 -23.13 -20.58 -68.86
CA VAL A 12 -23.39 -21.49 -67.74
C VAL A 12 -22.31 -22.56 -67.65
N ALA A 13 -21.88 -23.09 -68.79
CA ALA A 13 -20.76 -24.02 -68.87
C ALA A 13 -19.42 -23.39 -68.46
N ALA A 14 -19.23 -22.09 -68.72
CA ALA A 14 -18.03 -21.38 -68.27
C ALA A 14 -18.00 -21.21 -66.75
N LEU A 15 -19.15 -20.93 -66.11
CA LEU A 15 -19.24 -20.77 -64.66
C LEU A 15 -19.02 -22.10 -63.91
N GLU A 16 -19.57 -23.21 -64.41
CA GLU A 16 -19.35 -24.53 -63.81
C GLU A 16 -17.85 -24.94 -63.89
N ASN A 17 -17.19 -24.67 -65.01
CA ASN A 17 -15.76 -24.94 -65.16
C ASN A 17 -14.88 -24.05 -64.26
N GLU A 18 -15.24 -22.78 -64.06
CA GLU A 18 -14.54 -21.85 -63.15
C GLU A 18 -14.70 -22.28 -61.68
N GLU A 19 -15.88 -22.76 -61.27
CA GLU A 19 -16.09 -23.31 -59.94
C GLU A 19 -15.24 -24.56 -59.70
N GLU A 20 -15.16 -25.49 -60.67
CA GLU A 20 -14.30 -26.68 -60.57
C GLU A 20 -12.80 -26.34 -60.51
N LEU A 21 -12.35 -25.35 -61.29
CA LEU A 21 -10.98 -24.83 -61.26
C LEU A 21 -10.66 -24.16 -59.92
N SER A 22 -11.61 -23.41 -59.36
CA SER A 22 -11.51 -22.81 -58.02
C SER A 22 -11.44 -23.88 -56.92
N LEU A 23 -12.10 -25.03 -57.11
CA LEU A 23 -11.97 -26.17 -56.22
C LEU A 23 -10.68 -26.94 -56.43
N GLN A 24 -9.88 -26.74 -57.49
CA GLN A 24 -8.61 -27.45 -57.68
C GLN A 24 -7.40 -26.70 -57.12
N ASN A 25 -7.47 -25.37 -57.07
CA ASN A 25 -6.40 -24.55 -56.54
C ASN A 25 -6.36 -24.63 -54.98
N PRO A 26 -5.21 -24.99 -54.38
CA PRO A 26 -5.09 -25.15 -52.93
C PRO A 26 -5.31 -23.84 -52.16
N LEU A 27 -5.03 -22.67 -52.77
CA LEU A 27 -5.28 -21.37 -52.14
C LEU A 27 -6.78 -21.11 -51.99
N SER A 28 -7.56 -21.34 -53.05
CA SER A 28 -9.01 -21.14 -53.03
C SER A 28 -9.74 -22.17 -52.18
N ARG A 29 -9.27 -23.43 -52.12
CA ARG A 29 -9.75 -24.42 -51.13
C ARG A 29 -9.58 -23.93 -49.70
N ALA A 30 -8.42 -23.37 -49.36
CA ALA A 30 -8.17 -22.83 -48.03
C ALA A 30 -9.12 -21.66 -47.71
N THR A 31 -9.38 -20.78 -48.68
CA THR A 31 -10.34 -19.68 -48.55
C THR A 31 -11.77 -20.19 -48.35
N ILE A 32 -12.23 -21.15 -49.16
CA ILE A 32 -13.58 -21.75 -49.03
C ILE A 32 -13.75 -22.44 -47.67
N ASN A 33 -12.74 -23.17 -47.20
CA ASN A 33 -12.73 -23.81 -45.89
C ASN A 33 -12.70 -22.82 -44.72
N GLU A 34 -12.18 -21.61 -44.93
CA GLU A 34 -12.21 -20.53 -43.95
C GLU A 34 -13.58 -19.88 -43.84
N PHE A 35 -14.29 -19.72 -44.96
CA PHE A 35 -15.66 -19.20 -44.97
C PHE A 35 -16.69 -20.22 -44.44
N ASN A 36 -16.48 -21.52 -44.67
CA ASN A 36 -17.36 -22.61 -44.21
C ASN A 36 -16.97 -23.20 -42.85
N ARG A 37 -16.49 -22.38 -41.90
CA ARG A 37 -16.17 -22.88 -40.55
C ARG A 37 -17.47 -23.15 -39.77
N PRO A 38 -17.62 -24.34 -39.16
CA PRO A 38 -18.77 -24.60 -38.31
C PRO A 38 -18.78 -23.62 -37.14
N GLU A 39 -19.98 -23.23 -36.72
CA GLU A 39 -20.10 -22.28 -35.63
C GLU A 39 -19.39 -22.78 -34.36
N PRO A 40 -18.69 -21.90 -33.62
CA PRO A 40 -17.96 -22.33 -32.45
C PRO A 40 -18.95 -22.85 -31.40
N HIS A 41 -18.66 -24.06 -30.92
CA HIS A 41 -19.39 -24.73 -29.84
C HIS A 41 -19.59 -23.80 -28.64
N TRP A 42 -20.78 -23.82 -28.04
CA TRP A 42 -21.20 -22.88 -26.98
C TRP A 42 -20.22 -22.81 -25.79
N LEU A 43 -19.60 -23.94 -25.42
CA LEU A 43 -18.57 -24.00 -24.36
C LEU A 43 -17.35 -23.11 -24.67
N LYS A 44 -16.93 -23.02 -25.94
CA LYS A 44 -15.80 -22.15 -26.34
C LYS A 44 -16.16 -20.67 -26.17
N ARG A 45 -17.42 -20.31 -26.42
CA ARG A 45 -17.93 -18.94 -26.20
C ARG A 45 -17.93 -18.60 -24.71
N LEU A 46 -18.39 -19.52 -23.85
CA LEU A 46 -18.33 -19.34 -22.40
C LEU A 46 -16.91 -19.25 -21.87
N ALA A 47 -16.00 -20.11 -22.36
CA ALA A 47 -14.60 -20.06 -21.98
C ALA A 47 -13.95 -18.72 -22.37
N LEU A 48 -14.27 -18.20 -23.57
CA LEU A 48 -13.81 -16.89 -24.01
C LEU A 48 -14.32 -15.76 -23.12
N ILE A 49 -15.62 -15.76 -22.79
CA ILE A 49 -16.22 -14.75 -21.89
C ILE A 49 -15.57 -14.83 -20.51
N GLY A 50 -15.39 -16.04 -19.97
CA GLY A 50 -14.71 -16.27 -18.70
C GLY A 50 -13.27 -15.76 -18.71
N ALA A 51 -12.53 -16.00 -19.79
CA ALA A 51 -11.17 -15.52 -19.96
C ALA A 51 -11.09 -13.98 -19.98
N ILE A 52 -12.01 -13.31 -20.68
CA ILE A 52 -12.10 -11.84 -20.72
C ILE A 52 -12.40 -11.28 -19.32
N LEU A 53 -13.36 -11.88 -18.61
CA LEU A 53 -13.69 -11.47 -17.25
C LEU A 53 -12.54 -11.70 -16.27
N LEU A 54 -11.84 -12.83 -16.40
CA LEU A 54 -10.65 -13.14 -15.60
C LEU A 54 -9.55 -12.11 -15.86
N LEU A 55 -9.29 -11.76 -17.13
CA LEU A 55 -8.28 -10.77 -17.50
C LEU A 55 -8.64 -9.38 -16.97
N GLY A 56 -9.92 -8.99 -17.06
CA GLY A 56 -10.44 -7.75 -16.47
C GLY A 56 -10.27 -7.73 -14.95
N TRP A 57 -10.64 -8.82 -14.27
CA TRP A 57 -10.43 -8.95 -12.83
C TRP A 57 -8.95 -8.91 -12.45
N PHE A 58 -8.08 -9.59 -13.20
CA PHE A 58 -6.64 -9.59 -12.96
C PHE A 58 -6.02 -8.20 -13.15
N SER A 59 -6.47 -7.44 -14.15
CA SER A 59 -6.07 -6.05 -14.37
C SER A 59 -6.42 -5.17 -13.16
N VAL A 60 -7.65 -5.30 -12.63
CA VAL A 60 -8.07 -4.59 -11.41
C VAL A 60 -7.31 -5.08 -10.18
N TYR A 61 -7.06 -6.38 -10.06
CA TYR A 61 -6.31 -6.95 -8.94
C TYR A 61 -4.87 -6.42 -8.88
N VAL A 62 -4.15 -6.45 -10.01
CA VAL A 62 -2.78 -5.90 -10.08
C VAL A 62 -2.78 -4.39 -9.89
N GLY A 63 -3.73 -3.68 -10.51
CA GLY A 63 -3.88 -2.24 -10.37
C GLY A 63 -4.13 -1.82 -8.93
N THR A 64 -5.04 -2.50 -8.22
CA THR A 64 -5.32 -2.21 -6.81
C THR A 64 -4.14 -2.55 -5.92
N VAL A 65 -3.47 -3.69 -6.10
CA VAL A 65 -2.27 -4.05 -5.32
C VAL A 65 -1.13 -3.02 -5.50
N HIS A 66 -0.89 -2.51 -6.71
CA HIS A 66 0.10 -1.46 -6.94
C HIS A 66 -0.34 -0.08 -6.40
N ILE A 67 -1.63 0.25 -6.45
CA ILE A 67 -2.18 1.50 -5.91
C ILE A 67 -2.15 1.49 -4.37
N PHE A 68 -2.41 0.35 -3.73
CA PHE A 68 -2.30 0.21 -2.28
C PHE A 68 -0.83 0.15 -1.82
N ASN A 69 0.08 -0.34 -2.67
CA ASN A 69 1.53 -0.27 -2.48
C ASN A 69 2.14 0.96 -3.17
N LYS A 70 1.45 2.11 -3.19
CA LYS A 70 2.08 3.36 -3.63
C LYS A 70 3.31 3.60 -2.76
N PRO A 71 4.53 3.68 -3.33
CA PRO A 71 5.67 4.11 -2.55
C PRO A 71 5.33 5.52 -2.07
N LYS A 72 5.34 5.73 -0.74
CA LYS A 72 5.18 7.06 -0.14
C LYS A 72 6.00 8.05 -0.96
N GLU A 73 5.34 9.09 -1.46
CA GLU A 73 6.03 10.18 -2.14
C GLU A 73 7.12 10.72 -1.21
N PRO A 74 8.31 11.04 -1.73
CA PRO A 74 9.42 11.47 -0.91
C PRO A 74 9.02 12.75 -0.17
N GLU A 75 8.86 12.64 1.15
CA GLU A 75 8.55 13.78 1.99
C GLU A 75 9.78 14.67 2.06
N VAL A 76 9.69 15.86 1.46
CA VAL A 76 10.74 16.86 1.47
C VAL A 76 10.64 17.64 2.77
N ILE A 77 11.45 17.26 3.76
CA ILE A 77 11.54 18.02 5.01
C ILE A 77 12.61 19.10 4.83
N TYR A 78 12.18 20.34 4.82
CA TYR A 78 13.07 21.50 4.87
C TYR A 78 13.60 21.64 6.29
N ALA A 79 14.86 21.25 6.52
CA ALA A 79 15.52 21.54 7.78
C ALA A 79 15.81 23.05 7.85
N THR A 80 15.37 23.70 8.93
CA THR A 80 15.74 25.08 9.23
C THR A 80 17.24 25.11 9.54
N ARG A 81 18.07 25.53 8.56
CA ARG A 81 19.55 25.52 8.63
C ARG A 81 20.16 26.37 9.77
N TYR A 82 19.41 27.30 10.36
CA TYR A 82 19.96 28.30 11.28
C TYR A 82 19.28 28.18 12.64
N SER A 83 20.08 28.17 13.72
CA SER A 83 19.59 28.66 15.01
C SER A 83 19.22 30.15 14.84
N ASP A 84 18.30 30.66 15.66
CA ASP A 84 17.82 32.05 15.57
C ASP A 84 18.96 33.10 15.60
N GLU A 85 20.14 32.71 16.06
CA GLU A 85 21.34 33.55 16.23
C GLU A 85 22.14 33.85 14.94
N PHE A 86 22.03 33.04 13.86
CA PHE A 86 22.90 33.19 12.67
C PHE A 86 22.14 33.41 11.35
N ARG A 87 20.96 34.03 11.42
CA ARG A 87 20.04 34.29 10.29
C ARG A 87 20.59 35.22 9.18
N TYR A 88 21.67 35.97 9.43
CA TYR A 88 22.08 37.12 8.61
C TYR A 88 23.22 36.89 7.60
N ARG A 89 23.59 35.65 7.29
CA ARG A 89 24.58 35.38 6.23
C ARG A 89 23.88 35.08 4.90
N PRO A 90 24.20 35.80 3.80
CA PRO A 90 23.58 35.57 2.48
C PRO A 90 23.82 34.11 2.06
N ALA A 91 22.73 33.44 1.73
CA ALA A 91 22.55 32.00 1.91
C ALA A 91 23.53 31.13 1.10
N ALA A 92 24.17 30.19 1.78
CA ALA A 92 24.51 28.91 1.16
C ALA A 92 23.19 28.21 0.78
N SER A 93 23.11 27.58 -0.39
CA SER A 93 21.90 26.93 -0.93
C SER A 93 21.13 26.12 0.13
N PRO A 94 19.79 26.10 0.13
CA PRO A 94 18.99 25.35 1.13
C PRO A 94 19.45 23.89 1.27
N VAL A 95 19.59 23.35 2.51
CA VAL A 95 19.73 21.88 2.68
C VAL A 95 18.35 21.31 2.47
N ILE A 96 18.23 20.40 1.53
CA ILE A 96 17.00 19.64 1.33
C ILE A 96 17.26 18.24 1.88
N THR A 97 16.48 17.82 2.88
CA THR A 97 16.46 16.42 3.32
C THR A 97 15.34 15.70 2.59
N GLU A 98 15.68 14.68 1.80
CA GLU A 98 14.74 13.90 1.01
C GLU A 98 14.68 12.48 1.59
N TYR A 99 13.50 12.01 1.97
CA TYR A 99 13.31 10.59 2.27
C TYR A 99 13.14 9.81 0.97
N LEU A 100 14.10 8.95 0.65
CA LEU A 100 13.98 8.03 -0.49
C LEU A 100 13.02 6.89 -0.15
N LYS A 101 12.51 6.22 -1.20
CA LYS A 101 11.62 5.06 -1.11
C LYS A 101 12.16 3.95 -0.20
N ASP A 102 13.48 3.87 -0.05
CA ASP A 102 14.18 2.88 0.79
C ASP A 102 14.21 3.27 2.28
N GLY A 103 13.57 4.37 2.68
CA GLY A 103 13.61 4.90 4.05
C GLY A 103 14.95 5.53 4.45
N ARG A 104 15.89 5.64 3.50
CA ARG A 104 17.17 6.33 3.66
C ARG A 104 17.00 7.82 3.39
N ILE A 105 17.78 8.64 4.07
CA ILE A 105 17.74 10.09 3.94
C ILE A 105 18.84 10.52 2.98
N ARG A 106 18.46 11.18 1.88
CA ARG A 106 19.37 11.81 0.96
C ARG A 106 19.43 13.30 1.27
N LEU A 107 20.60 13.75 1.73
CA LEU A 107 20.90 15.15 1.93
C LEU A 107 21.40 15.72 0.60
N ARG A 108 20.71 16.72 0.06
CA ARG A 108 21.21 17.50 -1.08
C ARG A 108 21.83 18.80 -0.54
N GLY A 109 23.08 19.09 -0.93
CA GLY A 109 23.75 20.35 -0.60
C GLY A 109 24.43 20.44 0.78
N ALA A 110 24.68 19.31 1.45
CA ALA A 110 25.50 19.24 2.66
C ALA A 110 26.32 17.94 2.69
N THR A 111 27.60 18.05 3.06
CA THR A 111 28.43 16.89 3.39
C THR A 111 27.99 16.37 4.76
N PRO A 112 27.62 15.09 4.92
CA PRO A 112 27.37 14.53 6.25
C PRO A 112 28.67 14.63 7.07
N GLY A 113 28.62 15.34 8.21
CA GLY A 113 29.78 15.60 9.08
C GLY A 113 30.34 17.03 9.04
N GLY A 114 29.65 18.00 8.45
CA GLY A 114 30.03 19.42 8.56
C GLY A 114 30.06 19.94 10.00
N VAL A 115 30.98 20.85 10.28
CA VAL A 115 31.24 21.44 11.62
C VAL A 115 29.95 22.00 12.22
N GLY A 116 29.54 21.49 13.39
CA GLY A 116 28.43 22.03 14.19
C GLY A 116 27.16 21.17 14.30
N VAL A 117 27.07 20.02 13.62
CA VAL A 117 25.93 19.09 13.80
C VAL A 117 26.18 18.19 15.01
N ARG A 118 25.38 18.35 16.08
CA ARG A 118 25.40 17.43 17.22
C ARG A 118 24.88 16.06 16.76
N GLU A 119 25.41 14.97 17.31
CA GLU A 119 24.98 13.61 16.95
C GLU A 119 23.46 13.40 17.17
N GLU A 120 22.87 14.18 18.07
CA GLU A 120 21.44 14.19 18.37
C GLU A 120 20.57 14.76 17.23
N ASP A 121 21.13 15.65 16.40
CA ASP A 121 20.43 16.32 15.29
C ASP A 121 20.54 15.55 13.97
N GLN A 122 21.21 14.39 13.97
CA GLN A 122 21.22 13.52 12.81
C GLN A 122 19.82 12.90 12.61
N PRO A 123 19.22 13.05 11.43
CA PRO A 123 17.86 12.58 11.23
C PRO A 123 17.86 11.04 11.27
N GLN A 124 17.17 10.51 12.28
CA GLN A 124 17.07 9.06 12.51
C GLN A 124 16.22 8.41 11.43
N SER A 125 16.57 7.18 11.02
CA SER A 125 15.73 6.41 10.11
C SER A 125 14.36 6.15 10.74
N PRO A 126 13.28 6.02 9.96
CA PRO A 126 11.93 5.79 10.49
C PRO A 126 11.85 4.58 11.44
N GLY A 127 12.61 3.52 11.15
CA GLY A 127 12.70 2.34 12.02
C GLY A 127 13.40 2.62 13.36
N ALA A 128 14.46 3.43 13.36
CA ALA A 128 15.16 3.82 14.58
C ALA A 128 14.29 4.72 15.48
N LYS A 129 13.53 5.64 14.87
CA LYS A 129 12.58 6.51 15.58
C LYS A 129 11.47 5.70 16.25
N ALA A 130 10.86 4.77 15.52
CA ALA A 130 9.82 3.89 16.06
C ALA A 130 10.33 3.03 17.23
N ALA A 131 11.56 2.51 17.13
CA ALA A 131 12.17 1.75 18.22
C ALA A 131 12.43 2.61 19.47
N ARG A 132 12.79 3.89 19.32
CA ARG A 132 12.99 4.82 20.42
C ARG A 132 11.67 5.20 21.08
N GLU A 133 10.64 5.50 20.30
CA GLU A 133 9.29 5.79 20.82
C GLU A 133 8.73 4.59 21.59
N ALA A 134 8.88 3.37 21.08
CA ALA A 134 8.45 2.16 21.77
C ALA A 134 9.16 1.97 23.12
N LYS A 135 10.45 2.33 23.22
CA LYS A 135 11.19 2.30 24.50
C LYS A 135 10.66 3.36 25.47
N MET A 136 10.40 4.58 24.99
CA MET A 136 9.87 5.65 25.84
C MET A 136 8.48 5.32 26.38
N ILE A 137 7.62 4.72 25.56
CA ILE A 137 6.27 4.30 25.99
C ILE A 137 6.37 3.27 27.11
N LYS A 138 7.22 2.24 26.95
CA LYS A 138 7.40 1.21 27.99
C LYS A 138 7.95 1.79 29.30
N GLU A 139 8.94 2.68 29.21
CA GLU A 139 9.51 3.33 30.40
C GLU A 139 8.47 4.21 31.11
N ALA A 140 7.61 4.91 30.35
CA ALA A 140 6.52 5.71 30.90
C ALA A 140 5.46 4.84 31.59
N GLU A 141 5.10 3.70 30.99
CA GLU A 141 4.17 2.72 31.59
C GLU A 141 4.71 2.15 32.90
N GLU A 142 5.99 1.77 32.94
CA GLU A 142 6.64 1.24 34.15
C GLU A 142 6.67 2.29 35.27
N LYS A 143 7.06 3.54 34.96
CA LYS A 143 7.04 4.65 35.93
C LYS A 143 5.63 4.93 36.45
N ALA A 144 4.62 4.94 35.57
CA ALA A 144 3.23 5.15 35.99
C ALA A 144 2.74 4.04 36.93
N LEU A 145 3.12 2.79 36.64
CA LEU A 145 2.76 1.64 37.47
C LEU A 145 3.46 1.68 38.84
N GLU A 146 4.71 2.13 38.89
CA GLU A 146 5.46 2.34 40.13
C GLU A 146 4.83 3.44 41.00
N GLN A 147 4.51 4.60 40.41
CA GLN A 147 3.80 5.69 41.10
C GLN A 147 2.44 5.25 41.64
N LEU A 148 1.72 4.40 40.90
CA LEU A 148 0.44 3.85 41.33
C LEU A 148 0.61 2.87 42.51
N LYS A 149 1.67 2.06 42.52
CA LYS A 149 1.99 1.18 43.66
C LYS A 149 2.36 1.99 44.89
N GLU A 150 3.16 3.04 44.74
CA GLU A 150 3.61 3.88 45.85
C GLU A 150 2.43 4.66 46.47
N SER A 151 1.57 5.25 45.63
CA SER A 151 0.38 5.97 46.09
C SER A 151 -0.59 5.05 46.84
N LYS A 152 -0.80 3.80 46.36
CA LYS A 152 -1.59 2.78 47.08
C LYS A 152 -0.98 2.43 48.45
N ARG A 153 0.35 2.28 48.54
CA ARG A 153 1.04 2.02 49.82
C ARG A 153 0.83 3.18 50.80
N LYS A 154 1.05 4.42 50.35
CA LYS A 154 0.83 5.64 51.15
C LYS A 154 -0.63 5.78 51.60
N ALA A 155 -1.59 5.48 50.72
CA ALA A 155 -3.02 5.51 51.05
C ALA A 155 -3.37 4.48 52.15
N LYS A 156 -2.86 3.26 52.04
CA LYS A 156 -3.05 2.20 53.05
C LYS A 156 -2.45 2.58 54.40
N GLU A 157 -1.27 3.19 54.42
CA GLU A 157 -0.63 3.67 55.65
C GLU A 157 -1.42 4.81 56.30
N ARG A 158 -1.90 5.78 55.51
CA ARG A 158 -2.79 6.84 55.98
C ARG A 158 -4.09 6.29 56.58
N ALA A 159 -4.70 5.29 55.94
CA ALA A 159 -5.89 4.62 56.45
C ALA A 159 -5.64 3.91 57.79
N ARG A 160 -4.50 3.22 57.93
CA ARG A 160 -4.10 2.58 59.20
C ARG A 160 -3.89 3.62 60.32
N LYS A 161 -3.18 4.72 60.03
CA LYS A 161 -2.97 5.82 60.99
C LYS A 161 -4.29 6.47 61.42
N ARG A 162 -5.24 6.66 60.50
CA ARG A 162 -6.59 7.17 60.82
C ARG A 162 -7.33 6.23 61.77
N LYS A 163 -7.39 4.93 61.47
CA LYS A 163 -8.00 3.92 62.36
C LYS A 163 -7.36 3.91 63.75
N LEU A 164 -6.03 4.00 63.82
CA LEU A 164 -5.32 4.02 65.10
C LEU A 164 -5.67 5.27 65.93
N ARG A 165 -5.79 6.44 65.29
CA ARG A 165 -6.25 7.68 65.94
C ARG A 165 -7.68 7.55 66.45
N GLU A 166 -8.59 7.02 65.63
CA GLU A 166 -9.98 6.79 66.05
C GLU A 166 -10.09 5.85 67.25
N ILE A 167 -9.30 4.77 67.28
CA ILE A 167 -9.24 3.86 68.44
C ILE A 167 -8.72 4.59 69.67
N ARG A 168 -7.65 5.38 69.54
CA ARG A 168 -7.07 6.17 70.64
C ARG A 168 -8.07 7.19 71.19
N ASP A 169 -8.78 7.89 70.31
CA ASP A 169 -9.77 8.90 70.69
C ASP A 169 -10.98 8.26 71.38
N ARG A 170 -11.42 7.08 70.92
CA ARG A 170 -12.46 6.28 71.60
C ARG A 170 -12.02 5.84 73.00
N ALA A 171 -10.78 5.38 73.14
CA ALA A 171 -10.24 4.96 74.44
C ALA A 171 -10.15 6.12 75.43
N LYS A 172 -9.74 7.31 74.98
CA LYS A 172 -9.72 8.52 75.82
C LYS A 172 -11.11 8.92 76.29
N ARG A 173 -12.10 8.97 75.38
CA ARG A 173 -13.50 9.28 75.75
C ARG A 173 -14.09 8.30 76.75
N ALA A 174 -13.69 7.03 76.69
CA ALA A 174 -14.13 6.02 77.65
C ALA A 174 -13.51 6.21 79.05
N GLN A 175 -12.32 6.81 79.14
CA GLN A 175 -11.66 7.13 80.42
C GLN A 175 -12.17 8.44 81.05
N GLU A 176 -12.63 9.40 80.24
CA GLU A 176 -13.16 10.69 80.73
C GLU A 176 -14.66 10.63 81.08
N GLY A 177 -15.36 9.54 80.73
CA GLY A 177 -16.79 9.33 81.00
C GLY A 177 -17.10 8.41 82.20
N LEU A 178 -16.10 8.10 83.02
CA LEU A 178 -16.16 7.37 84.29
C LEU A 178 -15.72 8.32 85.42
#